data_AF-A0A8T3BEN1-F1
#
_entry.id   AF-A0A8T3BEN1-F1
#
_cell.length_a   1.000
_cell.length_b   1.000
_cell.length_c   1.000
_cell.angle_alpha   90.00
_cell.angle_beta   90.00
_cell.angle_gamma   90.00
#
_symmetry.space_group_name_H-M   'P 1'
#
loop_
_entity.id
_entity.type
_entity.pdbx_description
1 polymer ?
#
loop_
_entity_poly.entity_id
_entity_poly.type
_entity_poly.pdbx_seq_one_letter_code
_entity_poly.pdbx_strand_id
1 'polypeptide(L)'
;MGGGTESFPDLGEHCQYDDCNQLDFLPFTCNGCRKVFCLEHRTYRSHTCPKADHSSRTVAVCDICSASIEKKANEDDKDSLSRHEKSGTCDPSKKRKPRCPVPRCKEILTFSNQSACKVCNVKVCLKHRFPSDHSCRMTKLAARTGLECKEKKQRIVLSSSSIKAF
;
A
#
# COMPACT_ATOMS: atom_id res chain seq x y z
N MET A 1 -34.22 17.31 -16.55
CA MET A 1 -33.76 15.95 -16.90
C MET A 1 -33.13 15.36 -15.66
N GLY A 2 -33.86 14.52 -14.93
CA GLY A 2 -33.38 13.85 -13.72
C GLY A 2 -32.78 12.50 -14.08
N GLY A 3 -31.51 12.29 -13.73
CA GLY A 3 -30.82 11.02 -13.91
C GLY A 3 -31.00 10.15 -12.67
N GLY A 4 -32.05 9.34 -12.64
CA GLY A 4 -32.27 8.29 -11.64
C GLY A 4 -32.78 7.02 -12.31
N THR A 5 -32.43 5.85 -11.79
CA THR A 5 -33.02 4.58 -12.26
C THR A 5 -34.51 4.55 -11.93
N GLU A 6 -35.35 4.04 -12.84
CA GLU A 6 -36.83 4.12 -12.79
C GLU A 6 -37.47 3.54 -11.51
N SER A 7 -36.69 2.83 -10.70
CA SER A 7 -37.12 2.20 -9.44
C SER A 7 -36.81 3.04 -8.19
N PHE A 8 -35.91 4.03 -8.28
CA PHE A 8 -35.48 4.83 -7.13
C PHE A 8 -35.05 6.25 -7.56
N PRO A 9 -35.99 7.19 -7.66
CA PRO A 9 -35.72 8.55 -8.16
C PRO A 9 -34.85 9.41 -7.24
N ASP A 10 -34.64 9.01 -5.98
CA ASP A 10 -33.88 9.75 -4.95
C ASP A 10 -32.70 8.93 -4.38
N LEU A 11 -32.35 7.80 -5.00
CA LEU A 11 -31.18 7.03 -4.54
C LEU A 11 -29.89 7.69 -5.05
N GLY A 12 -29.23 8.42 -4.17
CA GLY A 12 -27.92 9.01 -4.41
C GLY A 12 -27.86 10.46 -3.95
N GLU A 13 -26.71 10.89 -3.45
CA GLU A 13 -26.47 12.29 -3.14
C GLU A 13 -26.11 13.05 -4.42
N HIS A 14 -26.58 14.30 -4.54
CA HIS A 14 -26.19 15.19 -5.63
C HIS A 14 -24.88 15.92 -5.31
N CYS A 15 -24.14 16.30 -6.35
CA CYS A 15 -22.98 17.16 -6.18
C CYS A 15 -23.43 18.51 -5.59
N GLN A 16 -22.94 18.89 -4.41
CA GLN A 16 -23.36 20.11 -3.70
C GLN A 16 -22.78 21.41 -4.28
N TYR A 17 -22.38 21.39 -5.55
CA TYR A 17 -21.96 22.55 -6.32
C TYR A 17 -23.14 23.00 -7.19
N ASP A 18 -23.50 24.28 -7.07
CA ASP A 18 -24.74 24.86 -7.62
C ASP A 18 -24.98 24.55 -9.11
N ASP A 19 -23.94 24.53 -9.95
CA ASP A 19 -24.09 24.34 -11.39
C ASP A 19 -23.95 22.88 -11.88
N CYS A 20 -23.56 21.93 -11.01
CA CYS A 20 -23.23 20.57 -11.45
C CYS A 20 -24.39 19.60 -11.30
N ASN A 21 -25.05 19.60 -10.14
CA ASN A 21 -26.17 18.72 -9.75
C ASN A 21 -26.11 17.27 -10.30
N GLN A 22 -24.90 16.71 -10.45
CA GLN A 22 -24.66 15.38 -10.99
C GLN A 22 -25.16 14.34 -9.99
N LEU A 23 -25.90 13.34 -10.47
CA LEU A 23 -26.29 12.12 -9.76
C LEU A 23 -25.40 10.95 -10.21
N ASP A 24 -25.17 9.97 -9.33
CA ASP A 24 -24.34 8.78 -9.59
C ASP A 24 -22.83 9.08 -9.76
N PHE A 25 -22.23 9.74 -8.77
CA PHE A 25 -20.78 9.96 -8.70
C PHE A 25 -20.18 9.33 -7.44
N LEU A 26 -18.86 9.11 -7.47
CA LEU A 26 -18.12 8.70 -6.27
C LEU A 26 -18.02 9.89 -5.30
N PRO A 27 -18.64 9.84 -4.10
CA PRO A 27 -18.73 10.99 -3.22
C PRO A 27 -17.36 11.41 -2.67
N PHE A 28 -16.92 12.62 -2.99
CA PHE A 28 -15.71 13.23 -2.42
C PHE A 28 -16.09 14.31 -1.41
N THR A 29 -15.77 14.09 -0.13
CA THR A 29 -16.00 15.08 0.94
C THR A 29 -14.84 16.08 1.01
N CYS A 30 -15.13 17.37 0.90
CA CYS A 30 -14.15 18.44 1.07
C CYS A 30 -13.78 18.61 2.56
N ASN A 31 -12.49 18.57 2.90
CA ASN A 31 -12.04 18.73 4.31
C ASN A 31 -12.32 20.13 4.88
N GLY A 32 -12.49 21.15 4.03
CA GLY A 32 -12.78 22.52 4.48
C GLY A 32 -14.25 22.76 4.77
N CYS A 33 -15.10 22.67 3.75
CA CYS A 33 -16.54 22.93 3.88
C CYS A 33 -17.38 21.71 4.28
N ARG A 34 -16.79 20.50 4.33
CA ARG A 34 -17.45 19.21 4.62
C ARG A 34 -18.62 18.85 3.70
N LYS A 35 -18.68 19.51 2.53
CA LYS A 35 -19.63 19.22 1.46
C LYS A 35 -19.14 18.07 0.56
N VAL A 36 -20.06 17.38 -0.08
CA VAL A 36 -19.83 16.24 -0.98
C VAL A 36 -19.89 16.70 -2.44
N PHE A 37 -18.87 16.33 -3.21
CA PHE A 37 -18.70 16.77 -4.60
C PHE A 37 -18.33 15.61 -5.52
N CYS A 38 -18.58 15.79 -6.82
CA CYS A 38 -18.16 14.86 -7.87
C CYS A 38 -16.66 14.97 -8.20
N LEU A 39 -16.17 14.11 -9.09
CA LEU A 39 -14.76 14.07 -9.47
C LEU A 39 -14.24 15.41 -10.01
N GLU A 40 -15.09 16.17 -10.70
CA GLU A 40 -14.75 17.48 -11.27
C GLU A 40 -14.70 18.58 -10.20
N HIS A 41 -15.57 18.50 -9.19
CA HIS A 41 -15.73 19.52 -8.15
C HIS A 41 -14.98 19.19 -6.82
N ARG A 42 -14.23 18.09 -6.76
CA ARG A 42 -13.50 17.63 -5.55
C ARG A 42 -12.43 18.59 -5.01
N THR A 43 -11.89 19.48 -5.83
CA THR A 43 -10.78 20.37 -5.42
C THR A 43 -11.29 21.66 -4.79
N TYR A 44 -10.53 22.29 -3.90
CA TYR A 44 -10.92 23.57 -3.28
C TYR A 44 -11.16 24.68 -4.32
N ARG A 45 -10.46 24.65 -5.46
CA ARG A 45 -10.60 25.63 -6.53
C ARG A 45 -11.85 25.40 -7.37
N SER A 46 -12.21 24.14 -7.62
CA SER A 46 -13.34 23.79 -8.49
C SER A 46 -14.70 24.15 -7.88
N HIS A 47 -14.84 24.13 -6.55
CA HIS A 47 -16.09 24.54 -5.88
C HIS A 47 -15.97 25.85 -5.09
N THR A 48 -14.93 26.65 -5.33
CA THR A 48 -14.68 27.93 -4.63
C THR A 48 -14.85 27.80 -3.12
N CYS A 49 -14.07 26.92 -2.50
CA CYS A 49 -14.27 26.57 -1.09
C CYS A 49 -14.12 27.81 -0.19
N PRO A 50 -15.09 28.07 0.72
CA PRO A 50 -14.99 29.18 1.68
C PRO A 50 -13.83 28.99 2.68
N LYS A 51 -13.36 27.75 2.86
CA LYS A 51 -12.22 27.38 3.71
C LYS A 51 -11.10 26.76 2.87
N ALA A 52 -10.73 27.41 1.76
CA ALA A 52 -9.62 26.96 0.91
C ALA A 52 -8.25 27.06 1.63
N ASP A 53 -8.16 27.88 2.68
CA ASP A 53 -6.96 28.05 3.51
C ASP A 53 -6.78 26.92 4.54
N HIS A 54 -6.93 25.67 4.11
CA HIS A 54 -6.41 24.58 4.91
C HIS A 54 -4.96 24.39 4.51
N SER A 55 -4.06 24.89 5.36
CA SER A 55 -2.63 24.62 5.40
C SER A 55 -2.34 23.20 4.93
N SER A 56 -2.11 23.03 3.63
CA SER A 56 -1.88 21.73 3.04
C SER A 56 -0.60 21.22 3.68
N ARG A 57 -0.69 20.15 4.46
CA ARG A 57 0.48 19.44 4.96
C ARG A 57 1.11 18.79 3.75
N THR A 58 2.00 19.53 3.12
CA THR A 58 2.77 19.06 1.97
C THR A 58 3.93 18.24 2.52
N VAL A 59 4.27 17.16 1.85
CA VAL A 59 5.32 16.23 2.30
C VAL A 59 6.43 16.23 1.26
N ALA A 60 7.66 16.49 1.68
CA ALA A 60 8.86 16.31 0.85
C ALA A 60 9.36 14.88 1.00
N VAL A 61 9.82 14.28 -0.10
CA VAL A 61 10.44 12.94 -0.08
C VAL A 61 11.95 13.10 -0.20
N CYS A 62 12.71 12.52 0.72
CA CYS A 62 14.17 12.55 0.64
C CYS A 62 14.71 11.55 -0.38
N ASP A 63 15.55 12.01 -1.31
CA ASP A 63 16.16 11.14 -2.33
C ASP A 63 17.21 10.16 -1.75
N ILE A 64 17.77 10.43 -0.58
CA ILE A 64 18.85 9.62 0.01
C ILE A 64 18.28 8.42 0.76
N CYS A 65 17.28 8.65 1.62
CA CYS A 65 16.71 7.63 2.50
C CYS A 65 15.26 7.24 2.14
N SER A 66 14.63 7.95 1.20
CA SER A 66 13.21 7.80 0.83
C SER A 66 12.23 8.04 1.99
N ALA A 67 12.66 8.76 3.03
CA ALA A 67 11.80 9.18 4.11
C ALA A 67 10.86 10.32 3.67
N SER A 68 9.63 10.27 4.17
CA SER A 68 8.59 11.28 4.00
C SER A 68 8.71 12.31 5.12
N ILE A 69 8.91 13.59 4.79
CA ILE A 69 9.15 14.67 5.74
C ILE A 69 8.03 15.69 5.61
N GLU A 70 7.32 15.96 6.71
CA GLU A 70 6.28 16.99 6.74
C GLU A 70 6.90 18.39 6.60
N LYS A 71 6.38 19.18 5.66
CA LYS A 71 6.81 20.56 5.42
C LYS A 71 6.03 21.51 6.33
N LYS A 72 6.70 22.57 6.80
CA LYS A 72 6.01 23.69 7.47
C LYS A 72 5.35 24.59 6.42
N ALA A 73 4.32 25.33 6.83
CA ALA A 73 3.67 26.28 5.95
C ALA A 73 4.70 27.30 5.41
N ASN A 74 4.73 27.49 4.08
CA ASN A 74 5.67 28.36 3.35
C ASN A 74 7.12 27.86 3.23
N GLU A 75 7.44 26.63 3.61
CA GLU A 75 8.81 26.10 3.38
C GLU A 75 8.95 25.34 2.07
N ASP A 76 10.04 25.63 1.36
CA ASP A 76 10.44 24.90 0.16
C ASP A 76 10.90 23.48 0.50
N ASP A 77 10.80 22.60 -0.49
CA ASP A 77 11.31 21.23 -0.38
C ASP A 77 12.79 21.22 -0.04
N LYS A 78 13.57 22.19 -0.54
CA LYS A 78 15.02 22.29 -0.29
C LYS A 78 15.35 22.55 1.18
N ASP A 79 14.61 23.41 1.87
CA ASP A 79 14.85 23.67 3.29
C ASP A 79 14.46 22.46 4.14
N SER A 80 13.31 21.86 3.84
CA SER A 80 12.80 20.67 4.52
C SER A 80 13.77 19.49 4.40
N LEU A 81 14.36 19.30 3.22
CA LEU A 81 15.39 18.28 2.97
C LEU A 81 16.70 18.60 3.68
N SER A 82 17.16 19.86 3.65
CA SER A 82 18.39 20.27 4.35
C SER A 82 18.28 20.07 5.86
N ARG A 83 17.11 20.36 6.45
CA ARG A 83 16.83 20.09 7.86
C ARG A 83 16.89 18.60 8.17
N HIS A 84 16.31 17.77 7.32
CA HIS A 84 16.37 16.32 7.47
C HIS A 84 17.81 15.79 7.41
N GLU A 85 18.63 16.26 6.47
CA GLU A 85 20.04 15.89 6.39
C GLU A 85 20.82 16.31 7.64
N LYS A 86 20.56 17.52 8.16
CA LYS A 86 21.20 18.05 9.39
C LYS A 86 20.75 17.35 10.66
N SER A 87 19.53 16.81 10.70
CA SER A 87 18.99 16.14 11.89
C SER A 87 19.66 14.80 12.21
N GLY A 88 20.50 14.27 11.31
CA GLY A 88 21.15 12.96 11.50
C GLY A 88 20.20 11.76 11.42
N THR A 89 18.91 11.99 11.15
CA THR A 89 17.90 10.93 10.99
C THR A 89 17.83 10.36 9.57
N CYS A 90 18.61 10.92 8.65
CA CYS A 90 18.73 10.46 7.26
C CYS A 90 19.59 9.19 7.18
N ASP A 91 18.94 8.03 7.09
CA ASP A 91 19.64 6.75 6.91
C ASP A 91 19.56 6.26 5.46
N PRO A 92 20.67 6.28 4.69
CA PRO A 92 20.71 5.80 3.31
C PRO A 92 20.57 4.27 3.18
N SER A 93 20.81 3.52 4.26
CA SER A 93 20.73 2.05 4.23
C SER A 93 19.30 1.57 4.00
N LYS A 94 18.29 2.30 4.47
CA LYS A 94 16.87 2.04 4.22
C LYS A 94 16.48 2.03 2.73
N LYS A 95 17.25 2.69 1.85
CA LYS A 95 16.99 2.70 0.39
C LYS A 95 17.46 1.41 -0.31
N ARG A 96 18.36 0.64 0.32
CA ARG A 96 18.92 -0.61 -0.24
C ARG A 96 17.95 -1.76 -0.01
N LYS A 97 17.07 -2.01 -0.98
CA LYS A 97 16.19 -3.19 -0.96
C LYS A 97 17.03 -4.48 -1.05
N PRO A 98 16.78 -5.49 -0.19
CA PRO A 98 17.54 -6.74 -0.22
C PRO A 98 17.29 -7.48 -1.54
N ARG A 99 18.31 -8.16 -2.06
CA ARG A 99 18.20 -9.00 -3.27
C ARG A 99 18.10 -10.46 -2.90
N CYS A 100 17.55 -11.27 -3.79
CA CYS A 100 17.51 -12.71 -3.62
C CYS A 100 18.95 -13.26 -3.45
N PRO A 101 19.22 -14.07 -2.40
CA PRO A 101 20.56 -14.61 -2.14
C PRO A 101 20.96 -15.75 -3.07
N VAL A 102 20.09 -16.19 -3.99
CA VAL A 102 20.39 -17.26 -4.94
C VAL A 102 21.36 -16.76 -6.02
N PRO A 103 22.46 -17.48 -6.30
CA PRO A 103 23.40 -17.10 -7.35
C PRO A 103 22.69 -16.99 -8.69
N ARG A 104 23.02 -15.96 -9.47
CA ARG A 104 22.37 -15.59 -10.75
C ARG A 104 20.95 -15.04 -10.64
N CYS A 105 20.34 -14.98 -9.45
CA CYS A 105 19.07 -14.27 -9.26
C CYS A 105 19.31 -12.78 -8.95
N LYS A 106 18.83 -11.89 -9.82
CA LYS A 106 18.93 -10.43 -9.62
C LYS A 106 17.65 -9.80 -9.03
N GLU A 107 16.67 -10.63 -8.67
CA GLU A 107 15.35 -10.21 -8.20
C GLU A 107 15.46 -9.44 -6.86
N ILE A 108 14.81 -8.28 -6.78
CA ILE A 108 14.75 -7.47 -5.56
C ILE A 108 13.61 -8.00 -4.69
N LEU A 109 13.91 -8.29 -3.43
CA LEU A 109 12.94 -8.73 -2.44
C LEU A 109 12.09 -7.53 -2.01
N THR A 110 10.90 -7.46 -2.57
CA THR A 110 9.83 -6.55 -2.13
C THR A 110 8.93 -7.29 -1.14
N PHE A 111 8.02 -6.56 -0.47
CA PHE A 111 7.04 -7.15 0.42
C PHE A 111 6.24 -8.28 -0.25
N SER A 112 5.82 -8.09 -1.50
CA SER A 112 5.00 -9.07 -2.23
C SER A 112 5.80 -10.20 -2.86
N ASN A 113 7.07 -9.97 -3.22
CA ASN A 113 7.90 -10.94 -3.95
C ASN A 113 8.86 -11.71 -3.04
N GLN A 114 8.83 -11.51 -1.72
CA GLN A 114 9.67 -12.26 -0.80
C GLN A 114 8.89 -13.36 -0.09
N SER A 115 9.54 -14.50 0.13
CA SER A 115 9.03 -15.57 0.99
C SER A 115 10.15 -16.09 1.87
N ALA A 116 9.86 -16.36 3.14
CA ALA A 116 10.81 -17.02 4.03
C ALA A 116 10.75 -18.53 3.79
N CYS A 117 11.89 -19.16 3.50
CA CYS A 117 11.96 -20.61 3.39
C CYS A 117 11.62 -21.25 4.74
N LYS A 118 10.66 -22.18 4.76
CA LYS A 118 10.23 -22.87 5.99
C LYS A 118 11.32 -23.72 6.66
N VAL A 119 12.39 -24.02 5.94
CA VAL A 119 13.43 -24.97 6.37
C VAL A 119 14.71 -24.25 6.84
N CYS A 120 15.11 -23.16 6.17
CA CYS A 120 16.31 -22.40 6.53
C CYS A 120 16.04 -20.95 6.96
N ASN A 121 14.78 -20.50 6.93
CA ASN A 121 14.34 -19.13 7.26
C ASN A 121 14.99 -18.00 6.44
N VAL A 122 15.67 -18.33 5.34
CA VAL A 122 16.23 -17.33 4.43
C VAL A 122 15.11 -16.74 3.57
N LYS A 123 15.08 -15.40 3.45
CA LYS A 123 14.17 -14.69 2.55
C LYS A 123 14.67 -14.84 1.12
N VAL A 124 13.83 -15.40 0.28
CA VAL A 124 14.09 -15.69 -1.15
C VAL A 124 12.95 -15.13 -1.98
N CYS A 125 13.18 -14.91 -3.28
CA CYS A 125 12.10 -14.43 -4.15
C CYS A 125 11.07 -15.53 -4.41
N LEU A 126 9.92 -15.20 -4.99
CA LEU A 126 8.86 -16.19 -5.27
C LEU A 126 9.31 -17.32 -6.22
N LYS A 127 10.23 -17.02 -7.15
CA LYS A 127 10.84 -18.04 -8.02
C LYS A 127 11.57 -19.09 -7.18
N HIS A 128 12.41 -18.63 -6.26
CA HIS A 128 13.22 -19.48 -5.39
C HIS A 128 12.57 -19.88 -4.06
N ARG A 129 11.23 -19.85 -3.97
CA ARG A 129 10.48 -20.17 -2.75
C ARG A 129 10.68 -21.61 -2.28
N PHE A 130 10.90 -22.54 -3.20
CA PHE A 130 11.07 -23.95 -2.87
C PHE A 130 12.50 -24.27 -2.40
N PRO A 131 12.68 -25.21 -1.45
CA PRO A 131 13.99 -25.60 -0.92
C PRO A 131 14.93 -26.22 -1.97
N SER A 132 14.39 -26.69 -3.10
CA SER A 132 15.17 -27.20 -4.23
C SER A 132 15.73 -26.11 -5.14
N ASP A 133 15.11 -24.93 -5.14
CA ASP A 133 15.42 -23.84 -6.06
C ASP A 133 16.47 -22.88 -5.48
N HIS A 134 16.84 -23.06 -4.21
CA HIS A 134 17.97 -22.36 -3.60
C HIS A 134 18.92 -23.35 -2.94
N SER A 135 20.13 -22.89 -2.64
CA SER A 135 21.09 -23.63 -1.80
C SER A 135 20.61 -23.69 -0.34
N CYS A 136 19.45 -24.32 -0.11
CA CYS A 136 18.87 -24.46 1.21
C CYS A 136 19.82 -25.25 2.12
N ARG A 137 20.18 -24.65 3.25
CA ARG A 137 21.14 -25.23 4.20
C ARG A 137 20.75 -26.65 4.63
N MET A 138 19.46 -26.92 4.80
CA MET A 138 18.95 -28.21 5.24
C MET A 138 18.83 -29.23 4.10
N THR A 139 18.52 -28.83 2.87
CA THR A 139 18.58 -29.73 1.69
C THR A 139 20.01 -30.18 1.41
N LYS A 140 21.00 -29.29 1.61
CA LYS A 140 22.42 -29.64 1.53
C LYS A 140 22.89 -30.61 2.62
N LEU A 141 22.25 -30.59 3.80
CA LEU A 141 22.54 -31.53 4.89
C LEU A 141 21.84 -32.87 4.68
N ALA A 142 20.58 -32.86 4.24
CA ALA A 142 19.82 -34.08 3.92
C ALA A 142 20.42 -34.88 2.76
N ALA A 143 20.98 -34.20 1.74
CA ALA A 143 21.71 -34.85 0.64
C ALA A 143 22.99 -35.60 1.11
N ARG A 144 23.50 -35.31 2.31
CA ARG A 144 24.67 -36.00 2.89
C ARG A 144 24.29 -37.11 3.87
N THR A 145 23.04 -37.18 4.35
CA THR A 145 22.62 -38.10 5.41
C THR A 145 21.39 -38.94 5.08
N GLY A 146 20.80 -38.82 3.88
CA GLY A 146 19.72 -39.71 3.43
C GLY A 146 18.42 -39.60 4.25
N LEU A 147 18.11 -38.43 4.80
CA LEU A 147 16.89 -38.20 5.59
C LEU A 147 15.83 -37.45 4.77
N GLU A 148 14.79 -38.18 4.37
CA GLU A 148 13.63 -37.67 3.66
C GLU A 148 12.77 -36.75 4.54
N CYS A 149 12.54 -35.53 4.09
CA CYS A 149 11.67 -34.57 4.76
C CYS A 149 10.21 -34.84 4.40
N LYS A 150 9.51 -35.65 5.21
CA LYS A 150 8.06 -35.90 5.06
C LYS A 150 7.27 -34.60 5.11
N GLU A 151 6.63 -34.30 3.98
CA GLU A 151 5.63 -33.25 3.83
C GLU A 151 4.44 -33.53 4.77
N LYS A 152 4.34 -32.80 5.89
CA LYS A 152 3.13 -32.81 6.72
C LYS A 152 2.03 -32.04 5.98
N LYS A 153 1.28 -32.75 5.15
CA LYS A 153 0.03 -32.30 4.52
C LYS A 153 -0.96 -31.95 5.64
N GLN A 154 -1.15 -30.67 5.92
CA GLN A 154 -2.23 -30.20 6.78
C GLN A 154 -3.55 -30.53 6.09
N ARG A 155 -4.27 -31.54 6.59
CA ARG A 155 -5.68 -31.76 6.29
C ARG A 155 -6.46 -30.57 6.84
N ILE A 156 -6.97 -29.75 5.93
CA ILE A 156 -7.99 -28.75 6.24
C ILE A 156 -9.28 -29.54 6.43
N VAL A 157 -9.65 -29.83 7.68
CA VAL A 157 -10.99 -30.33 7.98
C VAL A 157 -11.93 -29.13 7.92
N LEU A 158 -12.66 -29.01 6.82
CA LEU A 158 -13.84 -28.17 6.75
C LEU A 158 -14.89 -28.81 7.67
N SER A 159 -14.94 -28.36 8.92
CA SER A 159 -16.06 -28.63 9.81
C SER A 159 -17.25 -27.80 9.34
N SER A 160 -18.10 -28.42 8.52
CA SER A 160 -19.44 -27.92 8.22
C SER A 160 -20.27 -27.91 9.50
N SER A 161 -20.30 -26.77 10.19
CA SER A 161 -21.25 -26.55 11.29
C SER A 161 -22.57 -26.11 10.69
N SER A 162 -23.58 -26.96 10.87
CA SER A 162 -24.96 -26.72 10.45
C SER A 162 -25.47 -25.39 10.99
N ILE A 163 -26.02 -24.58 10.09
CA ILE A 163 -26.90 -23.46 10.39
C ILE A 163 -28.15 -24.06 11.06
N LYS A 164 -28.38 -23.75 12.34
CA LYS A 164 -29.69 -23.90 12.96
C LYS A 164 -30.43 -22.58 12.83
N ALA A 165 -31.46 -22.58 11.99
CA ALA A 165 -32.44 -21.52 11.92
C ALA A 165 -33.26 -21.52 13.22
N PHE A 166 -33.41 -20.32 13.79
CA PHE A 166 -34.50 -19.92 14.68
C PHE A 166 -34.88 -18.50 14.28
#